data_AF-T0H6E8-F1
#
_entry.id   AF-T0H6E8-F1
#
_cell.length_a   1.000
_cell.length_b   1.000
_cell.length_c   1.000
_cell.angle_alpha   90.00
_cell.angle_beta   90.00
_cell.angle_gamma   90.00
#
_symmetry.space_group_name_H-M   'P 1'
#
loop_
_entity.id
_entity.type
_entity.pdbx_description
1 polymer ?
#
loop_
_entity_poly.entity_id
_entity_poly.type
_entity_poly.pdbx_seq_one_letter_code
_entity_poly.pdbx_strand_id
1 'polypeptide(L)'
;MKIMPLLLAAAAFAAPQAAFAQGLGAEINYGRADGHWGTEIGAGYAFGMAGFSLTPGGGVYLRDGDTKLYGRVEAAYTIPLSARIGAGARISGNDIRPYATVAMPLLPKVRAKANVGPKYYALGLTLGY
;
A
#
# COMPACT_ATOMS: atom_id res chain seq x y z
N MET A 1 5.56 41.14 2.21
CA MET A 1 6.23 40.07 1.43
C MET A 1 6.25 38.79 2.24
N LYS A 2 5.48 37.76 1.86
CA LYS A 2 5.64 36.33 2.24
C LYS A 2 4.47 35.51 1.67
N ILE A 3 4.44 35.37 0.35
CA ILE A 3 3.47 34.52 -0.38
C ILE A 3 4.12 33.18 -0.81
N MET A 4 5.23 32.81 -0.17
CA MET A 4 6.16 31.79 -0.68
C MET A 4 5.98 30.34 -0.22
N PRO A 5 5.05 29.94 0.69
CA PRO A 5 4.89 28.51 0.99
C PRO A 5 3.86 27.81 0.08
N LEU A 6 2.94 28.55 -0.55
CA LEU A 6 1.83 27.94 -1.31
C LEU A 6 2.25 27.45 -2.72
N LEU A 7 3.28 28.06 -3.30
CA LEU A 7 3.77 27.69 -4.64
C LEU A 7 4.56 26.37 -4.65
N LEU A 8 5.12 25.94 -3.51
CA LEU A 8 5.88 24.69 -3.43
C LEU A 8 4.96 23.46 -3.35
N ALA A 9 3.75 23.60 -2.80
CA ALA A 9 2.76 22.53 -2.75
C ALA A 9 2.11 22.27 -4.13
N ALA A 10 1.94 23.31 -4.95
CA ALA A 10 1.39 23.17 -6.31
C ALA A 10 2.42 22.60 -7.30
N ALA A 11 3.73 22.88 -7.10
CA ALA A 11 4.80 22.34 -7.93
C ALA A 11 4.98 20.81 -7.78
N ALA A 12 4.56 20.23 -6.65
CA ALA A 12 4.55 18.77 -6.46
C ALA A 12 3.50 18.04 -7.32
N PHE A 13 2.50 18.76 -7.86
CA PHE A 13 1.49 18.20 -8.77
C PHE A 13 1.81 18.41 -10.26
N ALA A 14 2.91 19.11 -10.58
CA ALA A 14 3.31 19.45 -11.95
C ALA A 14 4.52 18.65 -12.46
N ALA A 15 4.82 17.49 -11.86
CA ALA A 15 5.72 16.53 -12.46
C ALA A 15 5.04 15.85 -13.67
N PRO A 16 5.73 15.62 -14.79
CA PRO A 16 5.14 15.04 -15.98
C PRO A 16 4.50 13.69 -15.66
N GLN A 17 3.22 13.56 -16.03
CA GLN A 17 2.34 12.40 -15.88
C GLN A 17 2.77 11.19 -16.74
N ALA A 18 3.96 11.26 -17.35
CA ALA A 18 4.51 10.24 -18.22
C ALA A 18 5.42 9.33 -17.39
N ALA A 19 5.05 8.04 -17.33
CA ALA A 19 5.67 7.00 -16.51
C ALA A 19 5.29 7.03 -15.02
N PHE A 20 4.05 6.62 -14.72
CA PHE A 20 3.92 5.66 -13.62
C PHE A 20 4.85 4.50 -13.97
N ALA A 21 6.04 4.47 -13.36
CA ALA A 21 6.99 3.37 -13.51
C ALA A 21 6.23 2.06 -13.27
N GLN A 22 6.56 1.02 -14.04
CA GLN A 22 5.82 -0.24 -14.24
C GLN A 22 5.77 -1.15 -12.99
N GLY A 23 5.51 -0.56 -11.83
CA GLY A 23 5.57 -1.15 -10.51
C GLY A 23 5.24 -0.17 -9.39
N LEU A 24 5.18 1.16 -9.60
CA LEU A 24 4.86 2.10 -8.52
C LEU A 24 3.35 2.08 -8.24
N GLY A 25 2.99 2.06 -6.96
CA GLY A 25 1.58 2.06 -6.54
C GLY A 25 1.38 2.63 -5.14
N ALA A 26 0.13 2.99 -4.87
CA ALA A 26 -0.35 3.48 -3.58
C ALA A 26 -1.47 2.58 -3.06
N GLU A 27 -1.66 2.58 -1.75
CA GLU A 27 -2.74 1.85 -1.10
C GLU A 27 -3.34 2.65 0.06
N ILE A 28 -4.64 2.47 0.24
CA ILE A 28 -5.37 2.94 1.40
C ILE A 28 -6.16 1.78 1.97
N ASN A 29 -5.97 1.47 3.25
CA ASN A 29 -6.68 0.39 3.92
C ASN A 29 -7.25 0.88 5.25
N TYR A 30 -8.39 0.35 5.64
CA TYR A 30 -8.91 0.46 6.99
C TYR A 30 -8.84 -0.91 7.65
N GLY A 31 -8.35 -0.96 8.87
CA GLY A 31 -8.09 -2.24 9.50
C GLY A 31 -7.68 -2.12 10.95
N ARG A 32 -7.40 -3.28 11.53
CA ARG A 32 -6.86 -3.40 12.87
C ARG A 32 -5.45 -3.94 12.81
N ALA A 33 -4.51 -3.18 13.35
CA ALA A 33 -3.14 -3.60 13.58
C ALA A 33 -2.81 -3.43 15.06
N ASP A 34 -2.25 -4.48 15.66
CA ASP A 34 -1.80 -4.46 17.06
C ASP A 34 -2.90 -4.11 18.08
N GLY A 35 -4.11 -4.60 17.86
CA GLY A 35 -5.22 -4.33 18.74
C GLY A 35 -5.91 -2.98 18.53
N HIS A 36 -5.33 -2.08 17.75
CA HIS A 36 -5.86 -0.74 17.47
C HIS A 36 -6.49 -0.73 16.08
N TRP A 37 -7.61 -0.03 15.91
CA TRP A 37 -8.20 0.25 14.60
C TRP A 37 -7.62 1.53 14.01
N GLY A 38 -7.58 1.62 12.69
CA GLY A 38 -7.01 2.77 12.02
C GLY A 38 -6.99 2.67 10.51
N THR A 39 -6.49 3.74 9.89
CA THR A 39 -6.32 3.88 8.45
C THR A 39 -4.84 3.79 8.09
N GLU A 40 -4.52 2.91 7.15
CA GLU A 40 -3.20 2.77 6.55
C GLU A 40 -3.19 3.50 5.21
N ILE A 41 -2.22 4.39 5.02
CA ILE A 41 -1.94 5.02 3.72
C ILE A 41 -0.49 4.69 3.40
N GLY A 42 -0.26 4.05 2.26
CA GLY A 42 1.06 3.55 1.89
C GLY A 42 1.36 3.63 0.41
N ALA A 43 2.62 3.41 0.09
CA ALA A 43 3.12 3.32 -1.27
C ALA A 43 4.21 2.26 -1.36
N GLY A 44 4.62 1.93 -2.58
CA GLY A 44 5.81 1.14 -2.83
C GLY A 44 5.97 0.76 -4.29
N TYR A 45 6.78 -0.28 -4.54
CA TYR A 45 7.22 -0.63 -5.87
C TYR A 45 7.20 -2.15 -6.12
N ALA A 46 6.55 -2.61 -7.18
CA ALA A 46 6.46 -4.02 -7.54
C ALA A 46 7.54 -4.38 -8.56
N PHE A 47 8.35 -5.36 -8.19
CA PHE A 47 9.25 -6.09 -9.08
C PHE A 47 8.50 -7.31 -9.61
N GLY A 48 7.97 -7.21 -10.83
CA GLY A 48 7.17 -8.27 -11.47
C GLY A 48 8.00 -9.19 -12.36
N MET A 49 7.73 -10.50 -12.30
CA MET A 49 8.30 -11.50 -13.21
C MET A 49 7.34 -12.69 -13.35
N ALA A 50 6.96 -13.03 -14.59
CA ALA A 50 6.14 -14.22 -14.91
C ALA A 50 4.86 -14.38 -14.05
N GLY A 51 4.13 -13.29 -13.80
CA GLY A 51 2.91 -13.28 -12.97
C GLY A 51 3.18 -13.19 -11.46
N PHE A 52 4.41 -13.44 -11.02
CA PHE A 52 4.86 -13.16 -9.66
C PHE A 52 5.24 -11.69 -9.51
N SER A 53 5.19 -11.22 -8.28
CA SER A 53 5.61 -9.87 -7.90
C SER A 53 6.14 -9.85 -6.49
N LEU A 54 7.22 -9.11 -6.27
CA LEU A 54 7.72 -8.74 -4.95
C LEU A 54 7.54 -7.24 -4.78
N THR A 55 6.89 -6.84 -3.70
CA THR A 55 6.45 -5.46 -3.47
C THR A 55 6.94 -4.98 -2.11
N PRO A 56 8.16 -4.43 -2.01
CA PRO A 56 8.53 -3.58 -0.88
C PRO A 56 7.73 -2.27 -0.91
N GLY A 57 7.38 -1.80 0.28
CA GLY A 57 6.65 -0.56 0.47
C GLY A 57 6.63 -0.13 1.92
N GLY A 58 5.88 0.92 2.18
CA GLY A 58 5.70 1.45 3.53
C GLY A 58 4.69 2.59 3.52
N GLY A 59 4.38 3.07 4.72
CA GLY A 59 3.37 4.08 4.89
C GLY A 59 3.16 4.52 6.32
N VAL A 60 2.05 5.21 6.51
CA VAL A 60 1.58 5.69 7.81
C VAL A 60 0.34 4.92 8.23
N TYR A 61 0.28 4.56 9.50
CA TYR A 61 -0.87 4.01 10.17
C TYR A 61 -1.43 5.03 11.14
N LEU A 62 -2.54 5.64 10.75
CA LEU A 62 -3.30 6.62 11.52
C LEU A 62 -4.26 5.87 12.43
N ARG A 63 -4.07 5.99 13.74
CA ARG A 63 -4.91 5.34 14.76
C ARG A 63 -5.28 6.36 15.83
N ASP A 64 -6.27 6.04 16.66
CA ASP A 64 -6.77 6.98 17.68
C ASP A 64 -5.64 7.54 18.55
N GLY A 65 -5.38 8.84 18.41
CA GLY A 65 -4.38 9.59 19.17
C GLY A 65 -2.91 9.34 18.79
N ASP A 66 -2.61 8.57 17.74
CA ASP A 66 -1.23 8.22 17.39
C ASP A 66 -1.03 7.97 15.88
N THR A 67 0.19 8.11 15.41
CA THR A 67 0.58 7.81 14.02
C THR A 67 1.86 7.00 14.01
N LYS A 68 1.81 5.81 13.40
CA LYS A 68 2.96 4.92 13.29
C LYS A 68 3.43 4.77 11.86
N LEU A 69 4.74 4.83 11.65
CA LEU A 69 5.34 4.39 10.40
C LEU A 69 5.33 2.86 10.34
N TYR A 70 5.09 2.33 9.15
CA TYR A 70 5.26 0.91 8.88
C TYR A 70 6.01 0.69 7.57
N GLY A 71 6.82 -0.37 7.56
CA GLY A 71 7.32 -0.97 6.34
C GLY A 71 6.49 -2.21 5.99
N ARG A 72 6.49 -2.60 4.72
CA ARG A 72 5.97 -3.89 4.30
C ARG A 72 6.77 -4.48 3.16
N VAL A 73 6.74 -5.80 3.07
CA VAL A 73 7.17 -6.55 1.88
C VAL A 73 6.11 -7.59 1.59
N GLU A 74 5.64 -7.64 0.34
CA GLU A 74 4.57 -8.53 -0.10
C GLU A 74 4.98 -9.29 -1.35
N ALA A 75 4.92 -10.61 -1.32
CA ALA A 75 5.09 -11.47 -2.48
C ALA A 75 3.72 -11.99 -2.93
N ALA A 76 3.43 -11.91 -4.23
CA ALA A 76 2.12 -12.31 -4.73
C ALA A 76 2.18 -12.85 -6.16
N TYR A 77 1.23 -13.72 -6.48
CA TYR A 77 0.98 -14.24 -7.82
C TYR A 77 -0.33 -13.66 -8.36
N THR A 78 -0.31 -13.17 -9.59
CA THR A 78 -1.48 -12.63 -10.28
C THR A 78 -2.04 -13.69 -11.23
N ILE A 79 -3.28 -14.11 -10.98
CA ILE A 79 -4.06 -14.92 -11.90
C ILE A 79 -4.65 -13.96 -12.95
N PRO A 80 -4.32 -14.12 -14.24
CA PRO A 80 -4.83 -13.24 -15.30
C PRO A 80 -6.36 -13.11 -15.23
N LEU A 81 -6.85 -11.87 -15.29
CA LEU A 81 -8.28 -11.51 -15.28
C LEU A 81 -9.06 -11.92 -14.01
N SER A 82 -8.40 -12.40 -12.96
CA SER A 82 -9.07 -12.87 -11.74
C SER A 82 -8.53 -12.16 -10.51
N ALA A 83 -7.69 -12.79 -9.68
CA ALA A 83 -7.23 -12.24 -8.42
C ALA A 83 -5.70 -12.27 -8.30
N ARG A 84 -5.17 -11.41 -7.44
CA ARG A 84 -3.80 -11.49 -6.96
C ARG A 84 -3.81 -12.05 -5.55
N ILE A 85 -3.08 -13.13 -5.32
CA ILE A 85 -3.02 -13.83 -4.04
C ILE A 85 -1.56 -13.84 -3.59
N GLY A 86 -1.31 -13.61 -2.31
CA GLY A 86 0.06 -13.54 -1.82
C GLY A 86 0.18 -13.61 -0.31
N ALA A 87 1.40 -13.39 0.14
CA ALA A 87 1.75 -13.26 1.54
C ALA A 87 2.76 -12.13 1.71
N GLY A 88 2.72 -11.47 2.86
CA GLY A 88 3.63 -10.39 3.19
C GLY A 88 3.94 -10.31 4.66
N ALA A 89 4.85 -9.41 4.98
CA ALA A 89 5.18 -9.04 6.34
C ALA A 89 5.07 -7.53 6.48
N ARG A 90 4.36 -7.08 7.50
CA ARG A 90 4.25 -5.68 7.90
C ARG A 90 5.08 -5.45 9.15
N ILE A 91 5.95 -4.45 9.12
CA ILE A 91 6.89 -4.13 10.19
C ILE A 91 6.53 -2.75 10.75
N SER A 92 6.31 -2.66 12.06
CA SER A 92 6.12 -1.38 12.75
C SER A 92 6.89 -1.39 14.06
N GLY A 93 7.90 -0.53 14.20
CA GLY A 93 8.81 -0.59 15.34
C GLY A 93 9.49 -1.97 15.42
N ASN A 94 9.29 -2.68 16.54
CA ASN A 94 9.87 -4.00 16.77
C ASN A 94 8.91 -5.16 16.43
N ASP A 95 7.70 -4.87 15.94
CA ASP A 95 6.71 -5.89 15.64
C ASP A 95 6.68 -6.24 14.15
N ILE A 96 6.84 -7.54 13.86
CA ILE A 96 6.66 -8.12 12.54
C ILE A 96 5.33 -8.87 12.51
N ARG A 97 4.48 -8.53 11.54
CA ARG A 97 3.13 -9.09 11.38
C ARG A 97 3.05 -9.77 10.02
N PRO A 98 3.23 -11.09 9.94
CA PRO A 98 3.01 -11.82 8.69
C PRO A 98 1.52 -11.83 8.36
N TYR A 99 1.18 -11.81 7.08
CA TYR A 99 -0.19 -11.80 6.60
C TYR A 99 -0.34 -12.47 5.24
N ALA A 100 -1.52 -13.00 4.96
CA ALA A 100 -1.96 -13.36 3.63
C ALA A 100 -2.71 -12.18 3.00
N THR A 101 -2.61 -12.04 1.68
CA THR A 101 -3.31 -11.00 0.92
C THR A 101 -4.10 -11.58 -0.25
N VAL A 102 -5.24 -10.96 -0.53
CA VAL A 102 -5.98 -11.13 -1.77
C VAL A 102 -6.35 -9.77 -2.33
N ALA A 103 -6.17 -9.57 -3.62
CA ALA A 103 -6.57 -8.35 -4.32
C ALA A 103 -7.35 -8.67 -5.60
N MET A 104 -8.57 -8.13 -5.71
CA MET A 104 -9.47 -8.32 -6.85
C MET A 104 -9.52 -7.04 -7.70
N PRO A 105 -9.40 -7.13 -9.04
CA PRO A 105 -9.48 -6.00 -9.93
C PRO A 105 -10.91 -5.44 -9.92
N LEU A 106 -11.02 -4.12 -9.74
CA LEU A 106 -12.29 -3.38 -9.86
C LEU A 106 -12.32 -2.57 -11.15
N LEU A 107 -11.23 -1.85 -11.44
CA LEU A 107 -11.04 -1.02 -12.63
C LEU A 107 -9.58 -1.16 -13.11
N PRO A 108 -9.23 -0.69 -14.31
CA PRO A 108 -7.82 -0.62 -14.71
C PRO A 108 -6.98 0.08 -13.64
N LYS A 109 -5.96 -0.63 -13.13
CA LYS A 109 -5.05 -0.18 -12.05
C LYS A 109 -5.69 0.00 -10.67
N VAL A 110 -6.97 -0.34 -10.46
CA VAL A 110 -7.61 -0.27 -9.14
C VAL A 110 -8.02 -1.67 -8.71
N ARG A 111 -7.61 -2.06 -7.50
CA ARG A 111 -7.99 -3.36 -6.91
C ARG A 111 -8.54 -3.18 -5.50
N ALA A 112 -9.58 -3.94 -5.17
CA ALA A 112 -9.99 -4.16 -3.79
C ALA A 112 -9.01 -5.14 -3.15
N LYS A 113 -8.43 -4.79 -2.00
CA LYS A 113 -7.42 -5.57 -1.31
C LYS A 113 -7.89 -5.95 0.09
N ALA A 114 -7.60 -7.17 0.49
CA ALA A 114 -7.80 -7.68 1.83
C ALA A 114 -6.51 -8.31 2.35
N ASN A 115 -6.14 -8.00 3.59
CA ASN A 115 -5.00 -8.58 4.29
C ASN A 115 -5.50 -9.25 5.57
N VAL A 116 -4.96 -10.43 5.91
CA VAL A 116 -5.32 -11.15 7.14
C VAL A 116 -4.11 -11.88 7.72
N GLY A 117 -3.87 -11.73 9.01
CA GLY A 117 -2.77 -12.34 9.73
C GLY A 117 -2.84 -12.14 11.24
N PRO A 118 -1.88 -12.69 12.00
CA PRO A 118 -1.84 -12.54 13.45
C PRO A 118 -1.80 -11.06 13.85
N LYS A 119 -2.84 -10.62 14.58
CA LYS A 119 -3.00 -9.22 15.05
C LYS A 119 -2.99 -8.19 13.91
N TYR A 120 -3.36 -8.59 12.69
CA TYR A 120 -3.48 -7.70 11.54
C TYR A 120 -4.61 -8.15 10.60
N TYR A 121 -5.60 -7.31 10.39
CA TYR A 121 -6.58 -7.50 9.32
C TYR A 121 -6.98 -6.14 8.74
N ALA A 122 -6.97 -6.03 7.42
CA ALA A 122 -7.21 -4.77 6.74
C ALA A 122 -7.98 -4.99 5.43
N LEU A 123 -8.83 -4.03 5.08
CA LEU A 123 -9.57 -3.99 3.82
C LEU A 123 -9.37 -2.61 3.19
N GLY A 124 -9.18 -2.57 1.88
CA GLY A 124 -8.81 -1.33 1.24
C GLY A 124 -8.76 -1.39 -0.28
N LEU A 125 -8.11 -0.37 -0.83
CA LEU A 125 -7.92 -0.19 -2.25
C LEU A 125 -6.43 -0.01 -2.54
N THR A 126 -5.99 -0.58 -3.65
CA THR A 126 -4.70 -0.26 -4.26
C THR A 126 -4.91 0.46 -5.58
N LEU A 127 -4.12 1.49 -5.82
CA LEU A 127 -3.99 2.17 -7.11
C LEU A 127 -2.59 1.92 -7.66
N GLY A 128 -2.51 1.39 -8.88
CA GLY A 128 -1.26 0.88 -9.46
C GLY A 128 -1.06 -0.60 -9.14
N TYR A 129 0.21 -1.01 -9.11
CA TYR A 129 0.71 -2.39 -8.95
C TYR A 129 0.17 -3.45 -9.93
#